data_AF-A0A8J3TAI9-F1
#
_entry.id   AF-A0A8J3TAI9-F1
#
_cell.length_a   1.000
_cell.length_b   1.000
_cell.length_c   1.000
_cell.angle_alpha   90.00
_cell.angle_beta   90.00
_cell.angle_gamma   90.00
#
_symmetry.space_group_name_H-M   'P 1'
#
loop_
_entity.id
_entity.type
_entity.pdbx_description
1 polymer ?
#
loop_
_entity_poly.entity_id
_entity_poly.type
_entity_poly.pdbx_seq_one_letter_code
_entity_poly.pdbx_strand_id
1 'polypeptide(L)' 'MRFLELYCGHCATVCVFEQPPCEDEHGADCDEWVCSGCGEALLIASFPPVRLERRSAVAARRAA' A
#
# COMPACT_ATOMS: atom_id res chain seq x y z
N MET A 1 -1.69 15.91 -10.44
CA MET A 1 -2.32 15.64 -9.13
C MET A 1 -3.22 14.44 -9.28
N ARG A 2 -3.07 13.46 -8.40
CA ARG A 2 -3.89 12.24 -8.36
C ARG A 2 -4.79 12.31 -7.14
N PHE A 3 -5.99 11.74 -7.28
CA PHE A 3 -7.01 11.76 -6.23
C PHE A 3 -7.63 10.38 -6.10
N LEU A 4 -7.92 9.96 -4.87
CA LEU A 4 -8.63 8.73 -4.53
C LEU A 4 -9.74 9.03 -3.52
N GLU A 5 -10.83 8.29 -3.58
CA GLU A 5 -11.90 8.35 -2.58
C GLU A 5 -11.74 7.19 -1.60
N LEU A 6 -11.46 7.47 -0.32
CA LEU A 6 -11.17 6.47 0.70
C LEU A 6 -11.83 6.85 2.03
N TYR A 7 -12.11 5.86 2.87
CA TYR A 7 -12.60 6.11 4.22
C TYR A 7 -11.48 6.65 5.11
N CYS A 8 -11.67 7.84 5.67
CA CYS A 8 -10.79 8.42 6.66
C CYS A 8 -11.26 8.03 8.07
N GLY A 9 -10.40 7.37 8.84
CA GLY A 9 -10.69 6.99 10.23
C GLY A 9 -10.91 8.19 11.14
N HIS A 10 -10.23 9.31 10.89
CA HIS A 10 -10.33 10.53 11.68
C HIS A 10 -11.62 11.32 11.40
N CYS A 11 -11.94 11.52 10.11
CA CYS A 11 -13.18 12.20 9.71
C CYS A 11 -14.41 11.30 9.87
N ALA A 12 -14.21 10.00 10.03
CA ALA A 12 -15.25 8.97 10.08
C ALA A 12 -16.19 9.00 8.85
N THR A 13 -15.65 9.29 7.67
CA THR A 13 -16.39 9.37 6.41
C THR A 13 -15.47 9.11 5.22
N VAL A 14 -16.07 8.94 4.03
CA VAL A 14 -15.33 8.89 2.77
C VAL A 14 -14.88 10.31 2.40
N CYS A 15 -13.58 10.47 2.15
CA CYS A 15 -12.96 11.72 1.78
C CYS A 15 -12.10 11.55 0.53
N VAL A 16 -11.80 12.67 -0.12
CA VAL A 16 -10.77 12.72 -1.16
C VAL A 16 -9.41 12.70 -0.48
N PHE A 17 -8.52 11.86 -1.00
CA PHE A 17 -7.12 11.81 -0.65
C PHE A 17 -6.30 12.27 -1.84
N GLU A 18 -5.30 13.10 -1.57
CA GLU A 18 -4.36 13.60 -2.55
C GLU A 18 -2.94 13.15 -2.22
N GLN A 19 -2.13 13.03 -3.25
CA GLN A 19 -0.72 12.69 -3.09
C GLN A 19 0.09 13.99 -3.02
N PRO A 20 0.72 14.28 -1.88
CA PRO A 20 1.54 15.48 -1.74
C PRO A 20 2.77 15.40 -2.67
N PRO A 21 3.44 16.52 -2.95
CA PRO A 21 4.77 16.50 -3.56
C PRO A 21 5.69 15.61 -2.73
N CYS A 22 6.19 14.53 -3.34
CA CYS A 22 7.07 13.60 -2.65
C CYS A 22 8.51 14.13 -2.66
N GLU A 23 9.09 14.38 -1.48
CA GLU A 23 10.49 14.79 -1.33
C GLU A 23 11.47 13.62 -1.46
N ASP A 24 11.03 12.40 -1.13
CA ASP A 24 11.85 11.17 -1.14
C ASP A 24 12.06 10.57 -2.55
N GLU A 25 11.88 11.36 -3.60
CA GLU A 25 12.13 10.99 -5.01
C GLU A 25 11.36 9.76 -5.52
N HIS A 26 10.30 9.31 -4.83
CA HIS A 26 9.42 8.23 -5.32
C HIS A 26 8.57 8.67 -6.54
N GLY A 27 8.52 9.97 -6.81
CA GLY A 27 7.84 10.54 -7.98
C GLY A 27 6.39 10.05 -8.10
N ALA A 28 6.10 9.37 -9.22
CA ALA A 28 4.76 8.85 -9.52
C ALA A 28 4.44 7.51 -8.81
N ASP A 29 5.29 7.00 -7.92
CA ASP A 29 5.01 5.78 -7.15
C ASP A 29 5.06 6.03 -5.64
N CYS A 30 4.86 7.28 -5.21
CA CYS A 30 4.77 7.60 -3.78
C CYS A 30 3.56 6.90 -3.14
N ASP A 31 3.80 6.11 -2.10
CA ASP A 31 2.73 5.39 -1.40
C ASP A 31 1.93 6.28 -0.44
N GLU A 32 2.32 7.55 -0.27
CA GLU A 32 1.70 8.49 0.65
C GLU A 32 0.45 9.17 0.06
N TRP A 33 -0.63 9.09 0.81
CA TRP A 33 -1.91 9.70 0.47
C TRP A 33 -2.45 10.48 1.67
N VAL A 34 -2.76 11.75 1.48
CA VAL A 34 -3.20 12.66 2.54
C VAL A 34 -4.67 13.01 2.37
N CYS A 35 -5.46 12.87 3.44
CA CYS A 35 -6.87 13.28 3.45
C CYS A 35 -6.98 14.79 3.26
N SER A 36 -7.69 15.24 2.22
CA SER A 36 -7.86 16.67 1.96
C SER A 36 -8.73 17.39 3.01
N GLY A 37 -9.43 16.64 3.86
CA GLY A 37 -10.29 17.17 4.91
C GLY A 37 -9.59 17.43 6.25
N CYS A 38 -8.73 16.51 6.69
CA CYS A 38 -8.07 16.59 8.01
C CYS A 38 -6.54 16.53 7.97
N GLY A 39 -5.93 16.17 6.85
CA GLY A 39 -4.48 16.03 6.72
C GLY A 39 -3.90 14.70 7.20
N GLU A 40 -4.72 13.73 7.63
CA GLU A 40 -4.21 12.41 8.01
C GLU A 40 -3.70 11.63 6.80
N ALA A 41 -2.53 11.01 6.94
CA ALA A 41 -1.83 10.30 5.88
C ALA A 41 -2.00 8.78 5.99
N LEU A 42 -2.17 8.13 4.84
CA LEU A 42 -2.19 6.67 4.68
C LEU A 42 -1.07 6.26 3.71
N LEU A 43 -0.42 5.14 4.03
CA LEU A 43 0.52 4.47 3.11
C LEU A 43 -0.21 3.35 2.37
N ILE A 44 -0.44 3.55 1.08
CA ILE A 44 -1.06 2.56 0.20
C ILE A 44 0.03 2.01 -0.70
N ALA A 45 0.76 1.04 -0.16
CA ALA A 45 1.92 0.46 -0.80
C ALA A 45 1.58 -0.24 -2.13
N SER A 46 2.27 0.15 -3.19
CA SER A 46 2.38 -0.64 -4.41
C SER A 46 3.58 -1.59 -4.28
N PHE A 47 3.43 -2.69 -3.55
CA PHE A 47 4.52 -3.65 -3.40
C PHE A 47 4.88 -4.29 -4.74
N PRO A 48 6.17 -4.39 -5.11
CA PRO A 48 6.57 -5.18 -6.26
C PRO A 48 6.13 -6.63 -6.05
N PRO A 49 5.69 -7.35 -7.10
CA PRO A 49 5.19 -8.71 -6.97
C PRO A 49 6.26 -9.61 -6.35
N VAL A 50 5.97 -10.14 -5.16
CA VAL A 50 6.85 -11.11 -4.50
C VAL A 50 6.66 -12.48 -5.13
N ARG A 51 7.75 -13.07 -5.64
CA ARG A 51 7.73 -14.45 -6.13
C ARG A 51 7.72 -15.40 -4.93
N LEU A 52 6.55 -15.92 -4.59
CA LEU A 52 6.42 -16.98 -3.58
C LEU A 52 7.08 -18.25 -4.11
N GLU A 53 8.28 -18.57 -3.62
CA GLU A 53 8.91 -19.85 -3.91
C GLU A 53 8.08 -20.96 -3.29
N ARG A 54 7.39 -21.73 -4.12
CA ARG A 54 6.67 -22.92 -3.70
C ARG A 54 7.70 -23.91 -3.16
N ARG A 55 7.84 -23.99 -1.83
CA ARG A 55 8.63 -25.04 -1.19
C ARG A 55 8.06 -26.38 -1.65
N SER A 56 8.80 -27.08 -2.51
CA SER A 56 8.46 -28.43 -2.92
C SER A 56 8.49 -29.29 -1.67
N ALA A 57 7.32 -29.78 -1.26
CA ALA A 57 7.20 -30.82 -0.26
C ALA A 57 7.75 -32.12 -0.89
N VAL A 58 9.07 -32.21 -1.02
CA VAL A 58 9.73 -33.46 -1.37
C VAL A 58 9.44 -34.40 -0.22
N ALA A 59 8.59 -35.37 -0.53
CA ALA A 59 8.02 -36.34 0.37
C ALA A 59 9.12 -36.96 1.23
N ALA A 60 9.06 -36.69 2.54
CA ALA A 60 9.73 -37.50 3.55
C ALA A 60 9.06 -38.87 3.63
N ARG A 61 9.20 -39.70 2.59
CA ARG A 61 8.98 -41.14 2.71
C ARG A 61 10.21 -41.70 3.41
N ARG A 62 10.14 -41.81 4.73
CA ARG A 62 11.05 -42.64 5.51
C ARG A 62 10.90 -44.09 5.02
N ALA A 63 11.96 -44.65 4.47
CA ALA A 63 12.07 -46.09 4.23
C ALA A 63 12.37 -46.75 5.58
N ALA A 64 11.55 -47.73 5.95
CA ALA A 64 11.74 -48.66 7.06
C ALA A 64 12.06 -50.04 6.48
#